data_AF-A0A0V8ET25-F1
#
_entry.id   AF-A0A0V8ET25-F1
#
_cell.length_a   1.000
_cell.length_b   1.000
_cell.length_c   1.000
_cell.angle_alpha   90.00
_cell.angle_beta   90.00
_cell.angle_gamma   90.00
#
_symmetry.space_group_name_H-M   'P 1'
#
loop_
_entity.id
_entity.type
_entity.pdbx_description
1 polymer ?
#
loop_
_entity_poly.entity_id
_entity_poly.type
_entity_poly.pdbx_seq_one_letter_code
_entity_poly.pdbx_strand_id
1 'polypeptide(L)'
;MATKVFDVFIEGDKVATGTIEELMDIFKVSKTAVSLWIKNGKSKDRAIPKYKHALLNQEKTDALLQENKKTMKQLPASVYDFYEKENFIMTGTAREISERLGLKIKTVFYYVQVGKREQSYRSKRNHAVLNQSETKKRFPNRDVLMEPNEEEEKGYYSLTKEERAERRYKRKLKMKMMIEKMQKEELG
;
A
#
# COMPACT_ATOMS: atom_id res chain seq x y z
N MET A 1 5.06 4.28 6.35
CA MET A 1 4.72 4.50 7.77
C MET A 1 3.82 5.73 7.84
N ALA A 2 2.85 5.80 8.75
CA ALA A 2 2.02 7.01 8.88
C ALA A 2 2.89 8.17 9.35
N THR A 3 3.02 9.21 8.52
CA THR A 3 3.71 10.46 8.84
C THR A 3 2.91 11.17 9.93
N LYS A 4 3.58 11.52 11.04
CA LYS A 4 2.98 12.19 12.20
C LYS A 4 3.65 13.55 12.38
N VAL A 5 2.83 14.54 12.69
CA VAL A 5 3.28 15.93 12.93
C VAL A 5 3.29 16.18 14.44
N PHE A 6 4.35 16.82 14.92
CA PHE A 6 4.53 17.14 16.32
C PHE A 6 4.74 18.64 16.52
N ASP A 7 4.16 19.17 17.59
CA ASP A 7 4.43 20.51 18.11
C ASP A 7 5.50 20.41 19.20
N VAL A 8 6.60 21.15 19.04
CA VAL A 8 7.72 21.17 19.98
C VAL A 8 7.61 22.36 20.91
N PHE A 9 7.73 22.08 22.20
CA PHE A 9 7.69 23.05 23.28
C PHE A 9 9.04 23.11 24.00
N ILE A 10 9.50 24.33 24.25
CA ILE A 10 10.71 24.62 25.02
C ILE A 10 10.29 25.65 26.07
N GLU A 11 10.51 25.38 27.36
CA GLU A 11 10.16 26.32 28.45
C GLU A 11 8.67 26.69 28.53
N GLY A 12 7.80 25.86 27.93
CA GLY A 12 6.35 26.08 27.88
C GLY A 12 5.89 26.78 26.60
N ASP A 13 6.81 27.37 25.82
CA ASP A 13 6.49 28.03 24.57
C ASP A 13 6.58 27.09 23.39
N LYS A 14 5.60 27.20 22.48
CA LYS A 14 5.60 26.47 21.21
C LYS A 14 6.62 27.10 20.27
N VAL A 15 7.67 26.35 19.93
CA VAL A 15 8.79 26.86 19.11
C VAL A 15 8.71 26.36 17.66
N ALA A 16 8.20 25.16 17.42
CA ALA A 16 8.14 24.59 16.08
C ALA A 16 7.00 23.58 15.92
N THR A 17 6.62 23.34 14.67
CA THR A 17 5.72 22.27 14.26
C THR A 17 6.30 21.55 13.06
N GLY A 18 6.36 20.22 13.08
CA GLY A 18 6.82 19.46 11.92
C GLY A 18 6.82 17.95 12.12
N THR A 19 7.13 17.22 11.07
CA THR A 19 7.45 15.78 11.14
C THR A 19 8.78 15.54 11.84
N ILE A 20 9.11 14.29 12.16
CA ILE A 20 10.39 13.97 12.81
C ILE A 20 11.58 14.44 11.96
N GLU A 21 11.51 14.29 10.64
CA GLU A 21 12.56 14.69 9.70
C GLU A 21 12.69 16.22 9.65
N GLU A 22 11.59 16.94 9.51
CA GLU A 22 11.60 18.42 9.54
C GLU A 22 12.14 18.97 10.87
N LEU A 23 11.79 18.33 12.00
CA LEU A 23 12.29 18.74 13.31
C LEU A 23 13.78 18.43 13.50
N MET A 24 14.30 17.38 12.87
CA MET A 24 15.74 17.12 12.85
C MET A 24 16.48 18.22 12.10
N ASP A 25 15.93 18.67 10.97
CA ASP A 25 16.53 19.71 10.14
C ASP A 25 16.46 21.09 10.80
N ILE A 26 15.29 21.47 11.35
CA ILE A 26 15.08 22.77 12.04
C ILE A 26 16.04 22.91 13.22
N PHE A 27 16.15 21.88 14.05
CA PHE A 27 16.95 21.95 15.29
C PHE A 27 18.38 21.42 15.12
N LYS A 28 18.73 20.89 13.93
CA LYS A 28 20.02 20.22 13.66
C LYS A 28 20.35 19.14 14.69
N VAL A 29 19.36 18.33 15.05
CA VAL A 29 19.47 17.28 16.07
C VAL A 29 19.26 15.89 15.49
N SER A 30 19.74 14.88 16.21
CA SER A 30 19.51 13.49 15.85
C SER A 30 18.04 13.08 16.02
N LYS A 31 17.64 12.05 15.26
CA LYS A 31 16.34 11.39 15.40
C LYS A 31 16.06 10.92 16.84
N THR A 32 17.11 10.51 17.56
CA THR A 32 17.02 10.04 18.94
C THR A 32 16.64 11.16 19.90
N ALA A 33 17.13 12.39 19.67
CA ALA A 33 16.76 13.57 20.46
C ALA A 33 15.29 13.94 20.26
N VAL A 34 14.82 13.99 19.00
CA VAL A 34 13.40 14.26 18.70
C VAL A 34 12.48 13.17 19.30
N SER A 35 12.90 11.91 19.22
CA SER A 35 12.17 10.80 19.84
C SER A 35 12.07 10.92 21.36
N LEU A 36 13.13 11.45 22.01
CA LEU A 36 13.13 11.73 23.44
C LEU A 36 12.13 12.83 23.79
N TRP A 37 12.05 13.89 22.99
CA TRP A 37 11.04 14.96 23.19
C TRP A 37 9.62 14.44 23.07
N ILE A 38 9.35 13.55 22.09
CA ILE A 38 8.05 12.88 21.95
C ILE A 38 7.74 12.01 23.17
N LYS A 39 8.75 11.31 23.70
CA LYS A 39 8.59 10.49 24.92
C LYS A 39 8.29 11.37 26.14
N ASN A 40 8.94 12.52 26.26
CA ASN A 40 8.70 13.48 27.33
C ASN A 40 7.29 14.07 27.24
N GLY A 41 6.80 14.40 26.05
CA GLY A 41 5.45 14.95 25.86
C GLY A 41 4.31 13.98 26.19
N LYS A 42 4.57 12.67 26.16
CA LYS A 42 3.59 11.64 26.59
C LYS A 42 3.49 11.49 28.11
N SER A 43 4.52 11.91 28.85
CA SER A 43 4.56 11.78 30.31
C SER A 43 3.99 13.05 30.94
N LYS A 44 2.90 12.89 31.71
CA LYS A 44 2.25 14.00 32.42
C LYS A 44 3.20 14.74 33.37
N ASP A 45 4.17 14.03 33.94
CA ASP A 45 5.17 14.57 34.87
C ASP A 45 6.37 15.23 34.17
N ARG A 46 6.54 15.03 32.85
CA ARG A 46 7.67 15.59 32.06
C ARG A 46 7.23 16.61 31.02
N ALA A 47 5.93 16.78 30.82
CA ALA A 47 5.32 17.94 30.17
C ALA A 47 5.36 19.21 31.06
N ILE A 48 6.34 19.29 31.96
CA ILE A 48 6.65 20.47 32.76
C ILE A 48 7.50 21.40 31.89
N PRO A 49 7.35 22.74 31.98
CA PRO A 49 8.10 23.72 31.20
C PRO A 49 9.62 23.49 31.18
N LYS A 50 10.18 22.92 32.25
CA LYS A 50 11.61 22.69 32.43
C LYS A 50 12.26 21.79 31.36
N TYR A 51 11.48 20.96 30.65
CA TYR A 51 12.04 20.01 29.66
C TYR A 51 11.45 20.21 28.26
N LYS A 52 12.34 20.11 27.27
CA LYS A 52 11.95 20.06 25.85
C LYS A 52 11.06 18.83 25.62
N HIS A 53 9.86 19.07 25.12
CA HIS A 53 8.89 18.02 24.85
C HIS A 53 8.15 18.28 23.54
N ALA A 54 7.64 17.21 22.94
CA ALA A 54 6.92 17.27 21.68
C ALA A 54 5.56 16.57 21.83
N LEU A 55 4.49 17.26 21.45
CA LEU A 55 3.12 16.78 21.49
C LEU A 55 2.63 16.45 20.08
N LEU A 56 1.83 15.39 19.95
CA LEU A 56 1.26 15.02 18.66
C LEU A 56 0.21 16.06 18.25
N ASN A 57 0.38 16.66 17.07
CA ASN A 57 -0.65 17.50 16.48
C ASN A 57 -1.58 16.62 15.63
N GLN A 58 -2.72 16.25 16.20
CA GLN A 58 -3.71 15.36 15.55
C GLN A 58 -4.28 15.99 14.28
N GLU A 59 -4.66 17.26 14.31
CA GLU A 59 -5.26 17.96 13.17
C GLU A 59 -4.35 17.97 11.94
N LYS A 60 -3.08 18.37 12.13
CA LYS A 60 -2.09 18.39 11.03
C LYS A 60 -1.70 17.00 10.56
N THR A 61 -1.66 16.02 11.47
CA THR A 61 -1.42 14.61 11.12
C THR A 61 -2.56 14.07 10.25
N ASP A 62 -3.81 14.38 10.61
CA ASP A 62 -4.98 13.94 9.85
C ASP A 62 -5.08 14.65 8.48
N ALA A 63 -4.72 15.94 8.42
CA ALA A 63 -4.61 16.68 7.15
C ALA A 63 -3.58 16.04 6.19
N LEU A 64 -2.37 15.74 6.67
CA LEU A 64 -1.36 15.02 5.87
C LEU A 64 -1.83 13.64 5.44
N LEU A 65 -2.58 12.92 6.29
CA LEU A 65 -3.15 11.63 5.92
C LEU A 65 -4.22 11.78 4.82
N GLN A 66 -5.00 12.86 4.81
CA GLN A 66 -5.97 13.14 3.76
C GLN A 66 -5.31 13.53 2.44
N GLU A 67 -4.27 14.37 2.47
CA GLU A 67 -3.50 14.72 1.27
C GLU A 67 -2.80 13.49 0.68
N ASN A 68 -2.18 12.66 1.51
CA ASN A 68 -1.58 11.40 1.08
C ASN A 68 -2.61 10.41 0.52
N LYS A 69 -3.87 10.44 0.98
CA LYS A 69 -4.96 9.66 0.37
C LYS A 69 -5.35 10.20 -1.01
N LYS A 70 -5.28 11.52 -1.24
CA LYS A 70 -5.53 12.13 -2.56
C LYS A 70 -4.40 11.83 -3.55
N THR A 71 -3.15 11.72 -3.09
CA THR A 71 -1.97 11.44 -3.92
C THR A 71 -1.60 9.96 -4.06
N MET A 72 -2.20 9.06 -3.27
CA MET A 72 -2.12 7.62 -3.54
C MET A 72 -2.63 7.37 -4.96
N LYS A 73 -1.71 7.09 -5.88
CA LYS A 73 -1.97 6.69 -7.27
C LYS A 73 -3.22 5.82 -7.30
N GLN A 74 -4.29 6.33 -7.91
CA GLN A 74 -5.45 5.49 -8.23
C GLN A 74 -4.90 4.34 -9.06
N LEU A 75 -4.93 3.12 -8.51
CA LEU A 75 -4.62 1.92 -9.28
C LEU A 75 -5.48 1.98 -10.54
N PRO A 76 -4.90 1.77 -11.73
CA PRO A 76 -5.65 1.85 -12.98
C PRO A 76 -6.84 0.90 -12.87
N ALA A 77 -8.05 1.45 -12.92
CA ALA A 77 -9.24 0.64 -12.77
C ALA A 77 -9.32 -0.34 -13.95
N SER A 78 -9.53 -1.62 -13.65
CA SER A 78 -9.90 -2.61 -14.67
C SER A 78 -11.41 -2.73 -14.69
N VAL A 79 -11.93 -2.97 -15.89
CA VAL A 79 -13.33 -3.30 -16.11
C VAL A 79 -13.45 -4.82 -16.12
N TYR A 80 -14.42 -5.33 -15.37
CA TYR A 80 -14.67 -6.76 -15.23
C TYR A 80 -16.12 -7.07 -15.59
N ASP A 81 -16.32 -8.23 -16.23
CA ASP A 81 -17.61 -8.84 -16.44
C ASP A 81 -17.90 -9.75 -15.25
N PHE A 82 -18.95 -9.46 -14.49
CA PHE A 82 -19.34 -10.22 -13.31
C PHE A 82 -20.41 -11.26 -13.65
N TYR A 83 -20.18 -12.48 -13.18
CA TYR A 83 -21.03 -13.64 -13.38
C TYR A 83 -21.44 -14.24 -12.03
N GLU A 84 -22.71 -14.58 -11.91
CA GLU A 84 -23.25 -15.39 -10.81
C GLU A 84 -23.56 -16.79 -11.33
N LYS A 85 -22.71 -17.77 -10.96
CA LYS A 85 -22.87 -19.18 -11.37
C LYS A 85 -23.13 -19.34 -12.89
N GLU A 86 -22.37 -18.59 -13.71
CA GLU A 86 -22.46 -18.47 -15.18
C GLU A 86 -23.44 -17.44 -15.75
N ASN A 87 -24.38 -16.90 -14.96
CA ASN A 87 -25.24 -15.83 -15.44
C ASN A 87 -24.49 -14.50 -15.42
N PHE A 88 -24.30 -13.90 -16.59
CA PHE A 88 -23.77 -12.55 -16.70
C PHE A 88 -24.74 -11.56 -16.04
N ILE A 89 -24.22 -10.70 -15.16
CA ILE A 89 -25.02 -9.70 -14.44
C ILE A 89 -24.67 -8.29 -14.92
N MET A 90 -23.38 -7.95 -14.91
CA MET A 90 -22.94 -6.59 -15.24
C MET A 90 -21.47 -6.52 -15.63
N THR A 91 -21.14 -5.45 -16.33
CA THR A 91 -19.77 -5.05 -16.61
C THR A 91 -19.48 -3.73 -15.90
N GLY A 92 -18.35 -3.67 -15.20
CA GLY A 92 -17.97 -2.45 -14.48
C GLY A 92 -16.63 -2.56 -13.78
N THR A 93 -16.18 -1.47 -13.18
CA THR A 93 -15.01 -1.50 -12.30
C THR A 93 -15.32 -2.28 -11.02
N ALA A 94 -14.27 -2.76 -10.32
CA ALA A 94 -14.47 -3.46 -9.05
C ALA A 94 -15.25 -2.63 -8.01
N ARG A 95 -15.21 -1.28 -8.11
CA ARG A 95 -16.00 -0.38 -7.26
C ARG A 95 -17.46 -0.32 -7.70
N GLU A 96 -17.73 -0.14 -8.98
CA GLU A 96 -19.10 -0.13 -9.54
C GLU A 96 -19.84 -1.44 -9.23
N ILE A 97 -19.17 -2.58 -9.38
CA ILE A 97 -19.73 -3.90 -9.04
C ILE A 97 -20.03 -3.99 -7.53
N SER A 98 -19.12 -3.47 -6.70
CA SER A 98 -19.28 -3.46 -5.24
C SER A 98 -20.50 -2.64 -4.82
N GLU A 99 -20.67 -1.45 -5.39
CA GLU A 99 -21.77 -0.53 -5.08
C GLU A 99 -23.10 -1.09 -5.56
N ARG A 100 -23.17 -1.57 -6.80
CA ARG A 100 -24.42 -2.07 -7.40
C ARG A 100 -24.92 -3.36 -6.75
N LEU A 101 -24.02 -4.20 -6.25
CA LEU A 101 -24.38 -5.46 -5.57
C LEU A 101 -24.39 -5.34 -4.04
N GLY A 102 -24.06 -4.18 -3.47
CA GLY A 102 -23.93 -4.01 -2.03
C GLY A 102 -22.86 -4.89 -1.39
N LEU A 103 -21.85 -5.31 -2.16
CA LEU A 103 -20.78 -6.18 -1.71
C LEU A 103 -19.62 -5.37 -1.13
N LYS A 104 -18.77 -6.03 -0.33
CA LYS A 104 -17.47 -5.45 0.05
C LYS A 104 -16.52 -5.53 -1.15
N ILE A 105 -15.75 -4.46 -1.40
CA ILE A 105 -14.74 -4.42 -2.47
C ILE A 105 -13.77 -5.61 -2.42
N LYS A 106 -13.40 -6.06 -1.21
CA LYS A 106 -12.56 -7.26 -1.02
C LYS A 106 -13.18 -8.53 -1.62
N THR A 107 -14.50 -8.67 -1.52
CA THR A 107 -15.24 -9.81 -2.09
C THR A 107 -15.22 -9.76 -3.62
N VAL A 108 -15.33 -8.56 -4.20
CA VAL A 108 -15.21 -8.39 -5.66
C VAL A 108 -13.82 -8.79 -6.15
N PHE A 109 -12.75 -8.38 -5.46
CA PHE A 109 -11.40 -8.84 -5.80
C PHE A 109 -11.21 -10.35 -5.64
N TYR A 110 -11.87 -10.97 -4.68
CA TYR A 110 -11.90 -12.43 -4.58
C TYR A 110 -12.55 -13.06 -5.82
N TYR A 111 -13.68 -12.53 -6.31
CA TYR A 111 -14.31 -13.00 -7.55
C TYR A 111 -13.46 -12.78 -8.79
N VAL A 112 -12.66 -11.71 -8.83
CA VAL A 112 -11.64 -11.50 -9.87
C VAL A 112 -10.61 -12.63 -9.85
N GLN A 113 -10.14 -13.05 -8.67
CA GLN A 113 -9.22 -14.19 -8.55
C GLN A 113 -9.86 -15.50 -8.99
N VAL A 114 -11.16 -15.70 -8.72
CA VAL A 114 -11.90 -16.88 -9.19
C VAL A 114 -12.03 -16.86 -10.72
N GLY A 115 -12.25 -15.69 -11.34
CA GLY A 115 -12.41 -15.56 -12.78
C GLY A 115 -11.16 -15.87 -13.62
N LYS A 116 -9.98 -15.83 -12.99
CA LYS A 116 -8.70 -16.27 -13.61
C LYS A 116 -8.52 -17.79 -13.63
N ARG A 117 -9.29 -18.53 -12.83
CA ARG A 117 -9.21 -20.00 -12.80
C ARG A 117 -9.93 -20.61 -14.00
N GLU A 118 -9.71 -21.91 -14.18
CA GLU A 118 -10.36 -22.73 -15.21
C GLU A 118 -11.89 -22.62 -15.20
N GLN A 119 -12.50 -22.75 -16.39
CA GLN A 119 -13.96 -22.66 -16.58
C GLN A 119 -14.72 -23.58 -15.62
N SER A 120 -14.24 -24.82 -15.43
CA SER A 120 -14.84 -25.84 -14.56
C SER A 120 -14.94 -25.43 -13.09
N TYR A 121 -14.00 -24.58 -12.63
CA TYR A 121 -13.95 -24.08 -11.27
C TYR A 121 -14.82 -22.83 -11.11
N ARG A 122 -14.79 -21.93 -12.09
CA ARG A 122 -15.54 -20.66 -12.03
C ARG A 122 -17.02 -20.83 -12.33
N SER A 123 -17.43 -21.80 -13.15
CA SER A 123 -18.84 -22.07 -13.46
C SER A 123 -19.70 -22.34 -12.22
N LYS A 124 -19.12 -22.97 -11.20
CA LYS A 124 -19.80 -23.31 -9.94
C LYS A 124 -19.88 -22.15 -8.94
N ARG A 125 -19.31 -20.98 -9.25
CA ARG A 125 -19.11 -19.87 -8.31
C ARG A 125 -19.35 -18.52 -8.95
N ASN A 126 -19.57 -17.52 -8.10
CA ASN A 126 -19.57 -16.13 -8.54
C ASN A 126 -18.14 -15.74 -8.90
N HIS A 127 -17.95 -15.14 -10.08
CA HIS A 127 -16.64 -14.84 -10.61
C HIS A 127 -16.67 -13.58 -11.47
N ALA A 128 -15.52 -12.93 -11.60
CA ALA A 128 -15.36 -11.72 -12.40
C ALA A 128 -14.22 -11.91 -13.40
N VAL A 129 -14.52 -11.78 -14.69
CA VAL A 129 -13.55 -11.95 -15.77
C VAL A 129 -13.08 -10.58 -16.25
N LEU A 130 -11.79 -10.42 -16.51
CA LEU A 130 -11.25 -9.15 -17.00
C LEU A 130 -11.73 -8.90 -18.44
N ASN A 131 -12.45 -7.81 -18.64
CA ASN A 131 -12.85 -7.37 -19.97
C ASN A 131 -11.78 -6.44 -20.55
N GLN A 132 -10.88 -7.02 -21.34
CA GLN A 132 -9.74 -6.29 -21.92
C GLN A 132 -10.21 -5.18 -22.88
N SER A 133 -11.25 -5.44 -23.68
CA SER A 133 -11.78 -4.50 -24.66
C SER A 133 -12.38 -3.26 -23.99
N GLU A 134 -13.21 -3.43 -22.96
CA GLU A 134 -13.76 -2.30 -22.21
C GLU A 134 -12.71 -1.60 -21.36
N THR A 135 -11.77 -2.34 -20.79
CA THR A 135 -10.65 -1.75 -20.04
C THR A 135 -9.80 -0.86 -20.94
N LYS A 136 -9.49 -1.29 -22.16
CA LYS A 136 -8.71 -0.50 -23.14
C LYS A 136 -9.46 0.73 -23.64
N LYS A 137 -10.79 0.63 -23.81
CA LYS A 137 -11.65 1.78 -24.16
C LYS A 137 -11.69 2.83 -23.05
N ARG A 138 -11.87 2.42 -21.79
CA ARG A 138 -12.00 3.35 -20.66
C ARG A 138 -10.65 3.83 -20.13
N PHE A 139 -9.59 3.03 -20.28
CA PHE A 139 -8.25 3.30 -19.75
C PHE A 139 -7.17 3.05 -20.82
N PRO A 140 -7.05 3.92 -21.83
CA PRO A 140 -6.16 3.74 -22.98
C PRO A 140 -4.66 3.76 -22.62
N ASN A 141 -4.28 4.44 -21.52
CA ASN A 141 -2.89 4.54 -21.04
C ASN A 141 -2.47 3.39 -20.11
N ARG A 142 -3.28 2.33 -20.01
CA ARG A 142 -2.90 1.15 -19.24
C ARG A 142 -2.00 0.30 -20.11
N ASP A 143 -0.70 0.28 -19.80
CA ASP A 143 0.17 -0.82 -20.23
C ASP A 143 -0.54 -2.11 -19.85
N VAL A 144 -0.96 -2.87 -20.85
CA VAL A 144 -1.55 -4.19 -20.66
C VAL A 144 -0.45 -4.99 -19.99
N LEU A 145 -0.51 -5.10 -18.65
CA LEU A 145 0.27 -6.07 -17.91
C LEU A 145 0.11 -7.37 -18.68
N MET A 146 1.24 -7.86 -19.19
CA MET A 146 1.40 -9.07 -19.98
C MET A 146 0.31 -10.07 -19.63
N GLU A 147 -0.27 -10.69 -20.67
CA GLU A 147 -1.00 -11.94 -20.51
C GLU A 147 -0.30 -12.76 -19.42
N PRO A 148 -1.00 -13.19 -18.36
CA PRO A 148 -0.37 -14.03 -17.37
C PRO A 148 0.13 -15.25 -18.14
N ASN A 149 1.45 -15.36 -18.28
CA ASN A 149 2.06 -16.51 -18.91
C ASN A 149 1.50 -17.71 -18.12
N GLU A 150 0.85 -18.66 -18.79
CA GLU A 150 0.09 -19.73 -18.12
C GLU A 150 0.95 -20.52 -17.10
N GLU A 151 2.27 -20.45 -17.27
CA GLU A 151 3.29 -21.00 -16.37
C GLU A 151 3.40 -20.28 -15.01
N GLU A 152 3.05 -18.99 -14.88
CA GLU A 152 3.16 -18.25 -13.62
C GLU A 152 1.99 -18.50 -12.65
N GLU A 153 0.76 -18.67 -13.16
CA GLU A 153 -0.42 -18.97 -12.33
C GLU A 153 -0.43 -20.40 -11.81
N LYS A 154 0.13 -21.34 -12.57
CA LYS A 154 0.37 -22.73 -12.15
C LYS A 154 1.58 -22.88 -11.22
N GLY A 155 2.20 -21.80 -10.76
CA GLY A 155 3.33 -21.88 -9.84
C GLY A 155 2.91 -21.79 -8.38
N TYR A 156 2.35 -20.66 -7.94
CA TYR A 156 2.45 -20.30 -6.51
C TYR A 156 1.78 -21.27 -5.52
N TYR A 157 0.65 -21.89 -5.89
CA TYR A 157 -0.14 -22.73 -4.99
C TYR A 157 -0.02 -24.25 -5.23
N SER A 158 0.51 -24.66 -6.37
CA SER A 158 0.83 -26.05 -6.75
C SER A 158 2.25 -26.47 -6.37
N LEU A 159 3.17 -25.51 -6.15
CA LEU A 159 4.54 -25.78 -5.75
C LEU A 159 4.57 -26.54 -4.41
N THR A 160 5.39 -27.58 -4.36
CA THR A 160 5.77 -28.29 -3.15
C THR A 160 6.53 -27.37 -2.19
N LYS A 161 6.70 -27.80 -0.94
CA LYS A 161 7.42 -27.01 0.08
C LYS A 161 8.85 -26.66 -0.35
N GLU A 162 9.51 -27.55 -1.09
CA GLU A 162 10.90 -27.43 -1.54
C GLU A 162 11.03 -26.36 -2.63
N GLU A 163 10.17 -26.38 -3.64
CA GLU A 163 10.24 -25.41 -4.74
C GLU A 163 9.87 -23.97 -4.28
N ARG A 164 9.03 -23.86 -3.24
CA ARG A 164 8.78 -22.56 -2.56
C ARG A 164 10.03 -22.06 -1.82
N ALA A 165 10.79 -22.96 -1.20
CA ALA A 165 12.04 -22.62 -0.53
C ALA A 165 13.10 -22.16 -1.54
N GLU A 166 13.22 -22.85 -2.67
CA GLU A 166 14.12 -22.44 -3.76
C GLU A 166 13.77 -21.06 -4.32
N ARG A 167 12.48 -20.76 -4.53
CA ARG A 167 12.06 -19.42 -4.97
C ARG A 167 12.41 -18.35 -3.94
N ARG A 168 12.24 -18.62 -2.64
CA ARG A 168 12.64 -17.70 -1.57
C ARG A 168 14.15 -17.47 -1.59
N TYR A 169 14.93 -18.53 -1.78
CA TYR A 169 16.38 -18.46 -1.89
C TYR A 169 16.82 -17.63 -3.11
N LYS A 170 16.29 -17.92 -4.30
CA LYS A 170 16.58 -17.18 -5.54
C LYS A 170 16.23 -15.69 -5.41
N ARG A 171 15.10 -15.34 -4.78
CA ARG A 171 14.73 -13.93 -4.49
C ARG A 171 15.72 -13.26 -3.55
N LYS A 172 16.10 -13.94 -2.46
CA LYS A 172 17.09 -13.43 -1.49
C LYS A 172 18.44 -13.18 -2.17
N LEU A 173 18.87 -14.09 -3.04
CA LEU A 173 20.11 -13.99 -3.79
C LEU A 173 20.08 -12.82 -4.80
N LYS A 174 18.98 -12.68 -5.56
CA LYS A 174 18.77 -11.55 -6.48
C LYS A 174 18.78 -10.21 -5.75
N MET A 175 18.14 -10.13 -4.58
CA MET A 175 18.10 -8.92 -3.77
C MET A 175 19.47 -8.57 -3.20
N LYS A 176 20.25 -9.57 -2.77
CA LYS A 176 21.63 -9.37 -2.32
C LYS A 176 22.51 -8.83 -3.45
N MET A 177 22.45 -9.42 -4.64
CA MET A 177 23.19 -8.92 -5.81
C MET A 177 22.77 -7.50 -6.22
N MET A 178 21.48 -7.16 -6.10
CA MET A 178 20.99 -5.82 -6.39
C MET A 178 21.50 -4.79 -5.38
N ILE A 179 21.54 -5.13 -4.09
CA ILE A 179 22.13 -4.30 -3.03
C ILE A 179 23.63 -4.11 -3.27
N GLU A 180 24.37 -5.18 -3.61
CA GLU A 180 25.80 -5.10 -3.92
C GLU A 180 26.07 -4.23 -5.17
N LYS A 181 25.21 -4.27 -6.18
CA LYS A 181 25.30 -3.39 -7.35
C LYS A 181 25.06 -1.92 -7.00
N MET A 182 23.99 -1.63 -6.24
CA MET A 182 23.72 -0.26 -5.78
C MET A 182 24.86 0.30 -4.92
N GLN A 183 25.42 -0.51 -4.02
CA GLN A 183 26.57 -0.10 -3.19
C GLN A 183 27.83 0.17 -4.01
N LYS A 184 28.06 -0.55 -5.11
CA LYS A 184 29.18 -0.29 -6.03
C LYS A 184 28.95 0.96 -6.88
N GLU A 185 27.71 1.26 -7.25
CA GLU A 185 27.34 2.48 -7.98
C GLU A 185 27.38 3.75 -7.10
N GLU A 186 27.18 3.64 -5.78
CA GLU A 186 27.31 4.76 -4.83
C GLU A 186 28.77 5.10 -4.44
N LEU A 187 29.73 4.20 -4.72
CA LEU A 187 31.16 4.34 -4.38
C LEU A 187 32.06 4.65 -5.59
N GLY A 188 31.50 4.71 -6.80
CA GLY A 188 32.18 5.12 -8.04
C GLY A 188 31.83 6.54 -8.44
#